data_AF-A0A4R1N757-F1
#
_entry.id   AF-A0A4R1N757-F1
#
_cell.length_a   1.000
_cell.length_b   1.000
_cell.length_c   1.000
_cell.angle_alpha   90.00
_cell.angle_beta   90.00
_cell.angle_gamma   90.00
#
_symmetry.space_group_name_H-M   'P 1'
#
loop_
_entity.id
_entity.type
_entity.pdbx_description
1 polymer ?
#
loop_
_entity_poly.entity_id
_entity_poly.type
_entity_poly.pdbx_seq_one_letter_code
_entity_poly.pdbx_strand_id
1 'polypeptide(L)'
;MGENFQEAPLPIGSVFRRNDHVILLSKPVGEPRKRYRISVRISSIHDGIYQGFITSVENADDHERPGDFFHPEERISFEKRHIQGIAAHSAVNASSAG
;
A
#
# COMPACT_ATOMS: atom_id res chain seq x y z
N MET A 1 -6.53 -9.37 -16.33
CA MET A 1 -6.55 -8.19 -15.44
C MET A 1 -5.10 -7.90 -15.10
N GLY A 2 -4.56 -6.78 -15.58
CA GLY A 2 -3.13 -6.47 -15.44
C GLY A 2 -2.77 -6.07 -14.02
N GLU A 3 -1.73 -6.67 -13.46
CA GLU A 3 -1.22 -6.34 -12.14
C GLU A 3 -0.61 -4.93 -12.19
N ASN A 4 -1.19 -3.98 -11.45
CA ASN A 4 -0.85 -2.56 -11.51
C ASN A 4 0.26 -2.15 -10.52
N PHE A 5 0.94 -3.09 -9.86
CA PHE A 5 1.91 -2.79 -8.81
C PHE A 5 3.34 -2.78 -9.35
N GLN A 6 4.13 -1.79 -8.92
CA GLN A 6 5.55 -1.71 -9.24
C GLN A 6 6.37 -2.58 -8.27
N GLU A 7 7.31 -3.34 -8.81
CA GLU A 7 8.29 -4.09 -8.01
C GLU A 7 9.22 -3.13 -7.26
N ALA A 8 9.50 -3.46 -6.00
CA ALA A 8 10.39 -2.72 -5.12
C ALA A 8 11.63 -3.55 -4.80
N PRO A 9 12.85 -2.96 -4.80
CA PRO A 9 14.00 -3.59 -4.18
C PRO A 9 13.79 -3.61 -2.66
N LEU A 10 13.20 -4.68 -2.16
CA LEU A 10 13.04 -4.89 -0.72
C LEU A 10 14.40 -5.12 -0.04
N PRO A 11 14.59 -4.62 1.19
CA PRO A 11 15.72 -5.02 1.99
C PRO A 11 15.73 -6.53 2.19
N ILE A 12 16.88 -7.14 1.96
CA ILE A 12 17.08 -8.58 2.11
C ILE A 12 16.72 -8.96 3.56
N GLY A 13 15.84 -9.95 3.72
CA GLY A 13 15.44 -10.46 5.03
C GLY A 13 14.20 -9.79 5.65
N SER A 14 13.54 -8.83 5.00
CA SER A 14 12.24 -8.33 5.50
C SER A 14 11.20 -9.45 5.54
N VAL A 15 10.65 -9.72 6.72
CA VAL A 15 9.55 -10.66 6.94
C VAL A 15 8.31 -9.84 7.32
N PHE A 16 7.29 -9.88 6.47
CA PHE A 16 6.01 -9.23 6.74
C PHE A 16 5.03 -10.24 7.34
N ARG A 17 4.25 -9.80 8.32
CA ARG A 17 3.31 -10.60 9.10
C ARG A 17 1.89 -10.05 8.98
N ARG A 18 0.93 -10.86 9.44
CA ARG A 18 -0.46 -10.42 9.60
C ARG A 18 -0.51 -9.21 10.54
N ASN A 19 -1.37 -8.24 10.22
CA ASN A 19 -1.52 -6.92 10.82
C ASN A 19 -0.40 -5.91 10.54
N ASP A 20 0.68 -6.28 9.86
CA ASP A 20 1.65 -5.27 9.43
C ASP A 20 0.98 -4.32 8.42
N HIS A 21 1.31 -3.04 8.56
CA HIS A 21 0.95 -2.03 7.57
C HIS A 21 2.11 -1.90 6.60
N VAL A 22 1.84 -2.12 5.32
CA VAL A 22 2.83 -2.07 4.26
C VAL A 22 2.44 -1.03 3.23
N ILE A 23 3.45 -0.52 2.54
CA ILE A 23 3.26 0.42 1.43
C ILE A 23 3.44 -0.33 0.13
N LEU A 24 2.47 -0.21 -0.75
CA LEU A 24 2.57 -0.63 -2.14
C LEU A 24 2.65 0.61 -3.02
N LEU A 25 3.40 0.51 -4.13
CA LEU A 25 3.40 1.53 -5.16
C LEU A 25 2.64 0.98 -6.37
N SER A 26 1.51 1.58 -6.68
CA SER A 26 0.72 1.25 -7.86
C SER A 26 0.97 2.27 -8.97
N LYS A 27 1.04 1.79 -10.21
CA LYS A 27 1.06 2.61 -11.42
C LYS A 27 -0.04 2.06 -12.33
N PRO A 28 -1.31 2.42 -12.08
CA PRO A 28 -2.41 1.89 -12.86
C PRO A 28 -2.18 2.16 -14.34
N VAL A 29 -2.41 1.14 -15.16
CA VAL A 29 -2.36 1.27 -16.62
C VAL A 29 -3.58 2.07 -17.06
N GLY A 30 -3.45 3.39 -17.14
CA GLY A 30 -4.51 4.32 -17.52
C GLY A 30 -4.03 5.78 -17.52
N GLU A 31 -4.83 6.68 -18.11
CA GLU A 31 -4.65 8.12 -17.93
C GLU A 31 -5.47 8.60 -16.72
N PRO A 32 -4.89 9.40 -15.81
CA PRO A 32 -3.53 9.93 -15.83
C PRO A 32 -2.50 8.91 -15.33
N ARG A 33 -1.28 8.97 -15.87
CA ARG A 33 -0.14 8.11 -15.49
C ARG A 33 0.44 8.47 -14.11
N LYS A 34 -0.40 8.64 -13.09
CA LYS A 34 0.02 9.01 -11.73
C LYS A 34 0.38 7.75 -10.95
N ARG A 35 1.40 7.84 -10.11
CA ARG A 35 1.80 6.79 -9.18
C ARG A 35 1.00 6.96 -7.90
N TYR A 36 0.53 5.86 -7.33
CA TYR A 36 -0.23 5.87 -6.08
C TYR A 36 0.52 5.07 -5.02
N ARG A 37 0.69 5.68 -3.86
CA ARG A 37 1.17 5.05 -2.64
C ARG A 37 -0.04 4.52 -1.88
N ILE A 38 -0.14 3.20 -1.79
CA ILE A 38 -1.27 2.51 -1.17
C ILE A 38 -0.77 1.91 0.14
N SER A 39 -1.32 2.38 1.26
CA SER A 39 -1.09 1.79 2.57
C SER A 39 -2.08 0.65 2.78
N VAL A 40 -1.57 -0.51 3.18
CA VAL A 40 -2.34 -1.75 3.23
C VAL A 40 -2.07 -2.48 4.54
N ARG A 41 -3.12 -2.87 5.25
CA ARG A 41 -3.01 -3.75 6.41
C ARG A 41 -3.12 -5.20 5.98
N ILE A 42 -2.06 -5.99 6.21
CA ILE A 42 -2.06 -7.42 5.87
C ILE A 42 -3.09 -8.14 6.75
N SER A 43 -4.06 -8.79 6.11
CA SER A 43 -5.09 -9.60 6.76
C SER A 43 -4.75 -11.10 6.73
N SER A 44 -4.17 -11.58 5.62
CA SER A 44 -3.80 -12.99 5.43
C SER A 44 -2.57 -13.14 4.53
N ILE A 45 -1.87 -14.27 4.67
CA ILE A 45 -0.72 -14.63 3.83
C ILE A 45 -0.93 -16.08 3.41
N HIS A 46 -0.97 -16.33 2.11
CA HIS A 46 -1.19 -17.64 1.51
C HIS A 46 -0.14 -17.87 0.42
N ASP A 47 0.78 -18.81 0.64
CA ASP A 47 1.76 -19.24 -0.36
C ASP A 47 2.59 -18.08 -0.99
N GLY A 48 3.02 -17.12 -0.17
CA GLY A 48 3.76 -15.94 -0.64
C GLY A 48 2.91 -14.82 -1.26
N ILE A 49 1.59 -15.05 -1.40
CA ILE A 49 0.60 -14.02 -1.73
C ILE A 49 0.08 -13.39 -0.44
N TYR A 50 0.21 -12.07 -0.35
CA TYR A 50 -0.30 -11.26 0.75
C TYR A 50 -1.68 -10.74 0.37
N GLN A 51 -2.59 -10.78 1.33
CA GLN A 51 -3.90 -10.16 1.20
C GLN A 51 -4.06 -9.13 2.30
N GLY A 52 -4.60 -7.97 1.96
CA GLY A 52 -4.82 -6.92 2.93
C GLY A 52 -5.92 -5.97 2.54
N PHE A 53 -6.23 -5.06 3.45
CA PHE A 53 -7.20 -4.00 3.24
C PHE A 53 -6.48 -2.68 3.06
N ILE A 54 -6.90 -1.91 2.07
CA ILE A 54 -6.39 -0.55 1.86
C ILE A 54 -6.80 0.30 3.06
N THR A 55 -5.81 0.88 3.74
CA THR A 55 -6.02 1.80 4.86
C THR A 55 -5.89 3.26 4.43
N SER A 56 -5.09 3.53 3.40
CA SER A 56 -4.95 4.87 2.81
C SER A 56 -4.44 4.77 1.38
N VAL A 57 -4.83 5.73 0.56
CA VAL A 57 -4.32 5.89 -0.81
C VAL A 57 -3.89 7.34 -0.95
N GLU A 58 -2.64 7.53 -1.33
CA GLU A 58 -2.05 8.83 -1.58
C GLU A 58 -1.48 8.84 -2.98
N ASN A 59 -1.65 9.95 -3.69
CA ASN A 59 -0.94 10.14 -4.94
C ASN A 59 0.54 10.44 -4.61
N ALA A 60 1.45 9.70 -5.24
CA ALA A 60 2.88 9.80 -4.98
C ALA A 60 3.54 10.95 -5.76
N ASP A 61 2.87 11.46 -6.80
CA ASP A 61 3.34 12.57 -7.63
C ASP A 61 2.73 13.92 -7.23
N ASP A 62 1.55 13.95 -6.60
CA ASP A 62 0.84 15.17 -6.16
C ASP A 62 -0.05 14.91 -4.93
N HIS A 63 -0.48 15.94 -4.19
CA HIS A 63 -1.47 15.81 -3.10
C HIS A 63 -2.93 15.70 -3.58
N GLU A 64 -3.17 15.71 -4.90
CA GLU A 64 -4.47 15.42 -5.48
C GLU A 64 -5.04 14.08 -5.02
N ARG A 65 -6.34 14.09 -4.68
CA ARG A 65 -7.04 12.88 -4.25
C ARG A 65 -6.90 11.77 -5.31
N PRO A 66 -6.60 10.53 -4.90
CA PRO A 66 -6.67 9.41 -5.82
C PRO A 66 -8.09 9.35 -6.40
N GLY A 67 -8.20 9.20 -7.71
CA GLY A 67 -9.50 8.96 -8.36
C GLY A 67 -10.10 7.61 -7.94
N ASP A 68 -11.20 7.21 -8.55
CA ASP A 68 -11.97 5.98 -8.27
C ASP A 68 -11.26 4.64 -8.57
N PHE A 69 -9.91 4.60 -8.56
CA PHE A 69 -9.13 3.41 -8.85
C PHE A 69 -8.87 2.53 -7.64
N PHE A 70 -8.81 3.12 -6.44
CA PHE A 70 -8.54 2.41 -5.19
C PHE A 70 -9.38 3.01 -4.08
N HIS A 71 -10.14 2.17 -3.39
CA HIS A 71 -11.00 2.61 -2.29
C HIS A 71 -10.42 2.17 -0.94
N PRO A 72 -10.49 3.01 0.11
CA PRO A 72 -10.22 2.55 1.46
C PRO A 72 -11.18 1.38 1.80
N GLU A 73 -10.69 0.46 2.62
CA GLU A 73 -11.36 -0.80 2.99
C GLU A 73 -11.48 -1.85 1.86
N GLU A 74 -11.07 -1.51 0.64
CA GLU A 74 -11.01 -2.49 -0.45
C GLU A 74 -9.96 -3.57 -0.13
N ARG A 75 -10.32 -4.82 -0.40
CA ARG A 75 -9.42 -5.96 -0.24
C ARG A 75 -8.61 -6.16 -1.50
N ILE A 76 -7.29 -6.16 -1.35
CA ILE A 76 -6.36 -6.38 -2.45
C ILE A 76 -5.44 -7.57 -2.16
N SER A 77 -4.93 -8.17 -3.23
CA SER A 77 -3.90 -9.22 -3.18
C SER A 77 -2.63 -8.70 -3.86
N PHE A 78 -1.48 -8.98 -3.26
CA PHE A 78 -0.18 -8.51 -3.72
C PHE A 78 0.93 -9.47 -3.31
N GLU A 79 2.04 -9.45 -4.02
CA GLU A 79 3.21 -10.26 -3.69
C GLU A 79 4.20 -9.48 -2.85
N LYS A 80 5.11 -10.22 -2.19
CA LYS A 80 6.19 -9.62 -1.41
C LYS A 80 6.96 -8.56 -2.20
N ARG A 81 7.30 -8.86 -3.46
CA ARG A 81 8.03 -7.96 -4.37
C ARG A 81 7.36 -6.61 -4.62
N HIS A 82 6.06 -6.47 -4.35
CA HIS A 82 5.32 -5.21 -4.52
C HIS A 82 5.39 -4.31 -3.28
N ILE A 83 5.91 -4.81 -2.16
CA ILE A 83 6.04 -4.08 -0.91
C ILE A 83 7.26 -3.16 -0.99
N GLN A 84 7.05 -1.85 -0.84
CA GLN A 84 8.14 -0.85 -0.80
C GLN A 84 8.73 -0.71 0.60
N GLY A 85 7.94 -1.02 1.63
CA GLY A 85 8.36 -0.92 3.03
C GLY A 85 7.20 -1.05 4.00
N ILE A 86 7.49 -0.87 5.28
CA ILE A 86 6.50 -0.79 6.35
C ILE A 86 5.91 0.63 6.34
N ALA A 87 4.58 0.74 6.28
CA ALA A 87 3.93 2.00 6.57
C ALA A 87 4.10 2.28 8.06
N ALA A 88 4.55 3.49 8.42
CA ALA A 88 4.40 3.93 9.80
C ALA A 88 2.90 3.80 10.12
N HIS A 89 2.58 3.04 11.16
CA HIS A 89 1.30 3.22 11.81
C HIS A 89 1.38 4.64 12.35
N SER A 90 0.87 5.61 11.56
CA SER A 90 0.54 6.92 12.08
C SER A 90 -0.56 6.66 13.11
N ALA A 91 -0.15 6.23 14.29
CA ALA A 91 -0.82 6.59 15.51
C ALA A 91 -1.01 8.10 15.36
N VAL A 92 -2.27 8.49 15.23
CA VAL A 92 -2.72 9.86 15.39
C VAL A 92 -2.09 10.40 16.68
N ASN A 93 -0.91 11.00 16.56
CA ASN A 93 -0.29 11.73 17.64
C ASN A 93 -0.49 13.20 17.30
N ALA A 94 -1.74 13.63 17.44
CA ALA A 94 -2.01 15.04 17.68
C ALA A 94 -1.73 15.27 19.17
N SER A 95 -0.45 15.49 19.48
CA SER A 95 -0.02 16.18 20.69
C SER A 95 -0.65 17.58 20.69
N SER A 96 -1.50 17.91 21.68
CA SER A 96 -1.91 19.27 22.12
C SER A 96 -2.98 19.06 23.22
N ALA A 97 -2.96 19.63 24.43
CA ALA A 97 -2.23 20.75 25.00
C ALA A 97 -2.44 20.74 26.54
N GLY A 98 -1.53 21.39 27.27
CA GLY A 98 -1.84 22.05 28.55
C GLY A 98 -1.53 21.28 29.81
#